data_AF-A0A955CLF3-F1
#
_entry.id   AF-A0A955CLF3-F1
#
_cell.length_a   1.000
_cell.length_b   1.000
_cell.length_c   1.000
_cell.angle_alpha   90.00
_cell.angle_beta   90.00
_cell.angle_gamma   90.00
#
_symmetry.space_group_name_H-M   'P 1'
#
loop_
_entity.id
_entity.type
_entity.pdbx_description
1 polymer ?
#
loop_
_entity_poly.entity_id
_entity_poly.type
_entity_poly.pdbx_seq_one_letter_code
_entity_poly.pdbx_strand_id
1 'polypeptide(L)'
;VEDSIVRSTTMRVLLDRIREEGRAREIHVRVACPPIIAPCYYGIDMSTISELFAPQFLQNGELTDEVQVRMAEALSADTLRYLPVSSIASAIGMDRAHLCQACIDGHYPTPCGQRLYQIALAQGDGEGGRRAYE
;
A
#
# COMPACT_ATOMS: atom_id res chain seq x y z
N VAL A 1 -13.88 -3.83 -6.15
CA VAL A 1 -12.51 -4.39 -6.34
C VAL A 1 -11.65 -3.25 -6.82
N GLU A 2 -10.45 -3.10 -6.28
CA GLU A 2 -9.48 -2.10 -6.71
C GLU A 2 -8.16 -2.77 -7.13
N ASP A 3 -7.38 -2.12 -7.98
CA ASP A 3 -6.01 -2.47 -8.26
C ASP A 3 -5.12 -2.25 -7.02
N SER A 4 -5.21 -1.10 -6.35
CA SER A 4 -4.27 -0.65 -5.34
C SER A 4 -4.87 0.41 -4.41
N ILE A 5 -4.22 0.66 -3.27
CA ILE A 5 -4.56 1.78 -2.39
C ILE A 5 -3.27 2.49 -1.99
N VAL A 6 -3.05 3.70 -2.52
CA VAL A 6 -1.87 4.51 -2.20
C VAL A 6 -2.13 5.42 -1.00
N ARG A 7 -3.06 6.39 -1.09
CA ARG A 7 -3.34 7.38 -0.03
C ARG A 7 -4.72 7.25 0.64
N SER A 8 -5.52 6.26 0.25
CA SER A 8 -6.93 6.06 0.67
C SER A 8 -7.96 7.14 0.31
N THR A 9 -7.56 8.35 -0.06
CA THR A 9 -8.48 9.49 -0.30
C THR A 9 -9.56 9.17 -1.34
N THR A 10 -9.17 8.64 -2.51
CA THR A 10 -10.12 8.23 -3.55
C THR A 10 -11.05 7.11 -3.06
N MET A 11 -10.50 6.13 -2.35
CA MET A 11 -11.26 4.99 -1.86
C MET A 11 -12.36 5.44 -0.88
N ARG A 12 -12.04 6.35 0.05
CA ARG A 12 -13.03 6.89 1.01
C ARG A 12 -14.21 7.53 0.30
N VAL A 13 -13.94 8.42 -0.65
CA VAL A 13 -14.99 9.10 -1.44
C VAL A 13 -15.86 8.08 -2.20
N LEU A 14 -15.26 7.03 -2.75
CA LEU A 14 -16.01 5.98 -3.46
C LEU A 14 -16.89 5.17 -2.51
N LEU A 15 -16.38 4.78 -1.34
CA LEU A 15 -17.13 4.01 -0.34
C LEU A 15 -18.30 4.82 0.22
N ASP A 16 -18.08 6.11 0.50
CA ASP A 16 -19.11 7.03 0.96
C ASP A 16 -20.25 7.12 -0.08
N ARG A 17 -19.90 7.32 -1.37
CA ARG A 17 -20.92 7.35 -2.44
C ARG A 17 -21.67 6.04 -2.60
N ILE A 18 -20.98 4.90 -2.53
CA ILE A 18 -21.62 3.58 -2.60
C ILE A 18 -22.62 3.41 -1.45
N ARG A 19 -22.28 3.89 -0.25
CA ARG A 19 -23.15 3.81 0.93
C ARG A 19 -24.34 4.77 0.81
N GLU A 20 -24.10 6.03 0.50
CA GLU A 20 -25.10 7.10 0.49
C GLU A 20 -26.06 7.00 -0.71
N GLU A 21 -25.51 6.85 -1.91
CA GLU A 21 -26.29 6.83 -3.15
C GLU A 21 -26.77 5.41 -3.46
N GLY A 22 -25.87 4.44 -3.34
CA GLY A 22 -26.15 3.03 -3.66
C GLY A 22 -26.94 2.30 -2.57
N ARG A 23 -27.01 2.86 -1.35
CA ARG A 23 -27.67 2.26 -0.19
C ARG A 23 -27.20 0.82 0.07
N ALA A 24 -25.91 0.58 -0.17
CA ALA A 24 -25.33 -0.74 0.02
C ALA A 24 -25.44 -1.19 1.49
N ARG A 25 -26.01 -2.37 1.71
CA ARG A 25 -26.11 -2.98 3.04
C ARG A 25 -24.73 -3.23 3.64
N GLU A 26 -23.84 -3.82 2.85
CA GLU A 26 -22.47 -4.18 3.22
C GLU A 26 -21.54 -3.87 2.05
N ILE A 27 -20.32 -3.41 2.35
CA ILE A 27 -19.29 -3.05 1.39
C ILE A 27 -18.00 -3.82 1.72
N HIS A 28 -17.63 -4.73 0.81
CA HIS A 28 -16.43 -5.55 0.95
C HIS A 28 -15.37 -5.12 -0.07
N VAL A 29 -14.27 -4.53 0.40
CA VAL A 29 -13.16 -4.07 -0.43
C VAL A 29 -12.20 -5.22 -0.71
N ARG A 30 -11.80 -5.39 -1.97
CA ARG A 30 -10.79 -6.36 -2.41
C ARG A 30 -9.77 -5.63 -3.25
N VAL A 31 -8.49 -5.73 -2.89
CA VAL A 31 -7.39 -5.03 -3.56
C VAL A 31 -6.48 -6.06 -4.23
N ALA A 32 -6.24 -5.89 -5.53
CA ALA A 32 -5.50 -6.84 -6.36
C ALA A 32 -3.97 -6.72 -6.21
N CYS A 33 -3.47 -5.63 -5.64
CA CYS A 33 -2.09 -5.44 -5.23
C CYS A 33 -1.95 -5.70 -3.72
N PRO A 34 -0.81 -6.23 -3.23
CA PRO A 34 -0.47 -6.19 -1.82
C PRO A 34 -0.40 -4.75 -1.29
N PRO A 35 -0.41 -4.55 0.03
CA PRO A 35 -0.30 -3.22 0.61
C PRO A 35 1.01 -2.53 0.17
N ILE A 36 0.91 -1.31 -0.34
CA ILE A 36 2.08 -0.52 -0.74
C ILE A 36 2.68 0.11 0.51
N ILE A 37 3.92 -0.27 0.83
CA ILE A 37 4.62 0.14 2.06
C ILE A 37 5.80 1.07 1.82
N ALA A 38 6.27 1.17 0.57
CA ALA A 38 7.46 1.94 0.24
C ALA A 38 7.31 2.65 -1.12
N PRO A 39 7.90 3.85 -1.29
CA PRO A 39 7.87 4.61 -2.53
C PRO A 39 8.76 3.98 -3.61
N CYS A 40 8.40 4.11 -4.87
CA CYS A 40 9.26 3.65 -5.96
C CYS A 40 10.41 4.64 -6.23
N TYR A 41 11.61 4.10 -6.50
CA TYR A 41 12.79 4.88 -6.91
C TYR A 41 13.27 4.54 -8.33
N TYR A 42 12.47 3.79 -9.08
CA TYR A 42 12.80 3.32 -10.43
C TYR A 42 11.84 3.87 -11.49
N GLY A 43 11.30 5.06 -11.26
CA GLY A 43 10.55 5.82 -12.28
C GLY A 43 9.03 5.81 -12.14
N ILE A 44 8.47 5.20 -11.08
CA ILE A 44 7.05 5.37 -10.75
C ILE A 44 6.91 6.50 -9.73
N ASP A 45 6.10 7.50 -10.05
CA ASP A 45 5.79 8.59 -9.15
C ASP A 45 4.96 8.08 -7.96
N MET A 46 5.53 8.14 -6.76
CA MET A 46 4.88 7.71 -5.53
C MET A 46 4.98 8.77 -4.44
N SER A 47 3.97 8.77 -3.59
CA SER A 47 3.89 9.53 -2.35
C SER A 47 4.99 9.16 -1.36
N THR A 48 5.26 10.04 -0.40
CA THR A 48 6.18 9.74 0.71
C THR A 48 5.61 8.64 1.61
N ILE A 49 6.45 8.00 2.43
CA ILE A 49 6.03 6.92 3.33
C ILE A 49 4.89 7.38 4.26
N SER A 50 4.95 8.63 4.75
CA SER A 50 3.95 9.21 5.64
C SER A 50 2.58 9.45 4.97
N GLU A 51 2.56 9.61 3.65
CA GLU A 51 1.34 9.77 2.88
C GLU A 51 0.70 8.43 2.47
N LEU A 52 1.46 7.34 2.52
CA LEU A 52 0.95 6.02 2.16
C LEU A 52 -0.03 5.52 3.22
N PHE A 53 -1.10 4.87 2.75
CA PHE A 53 -2.17 4.37 3.61
C PHE A 53 -1.72 3.21 4.49
N ALA A 54 -0.98 2.24 3.92
CA ALA A 54 -0.70 0.97 4.58
C ALA A 54 0.37 1.00 5.69
N PRO A 55 1.49 1.76 5.58
CA PRO A 55 2.59 1.72 6.55
C PRO A 55 2.17 1.91 8.01
N GLN A 56 1.26 2.84 8.29
CA GLN A 56 0.81 3.14 9.66
C GLN A 56 0.11 1.95 10.36
N PHE A 57 -0.38 0.97 9.60
CA PHE A 57 -1.03 -0.23 10.15
C PHE A 57 -0.06 -1.41 10.26
N LEU A 58 1.02 -1.41 9.47
CA LEU A 58 1.95 -2.51 9.31
C LEU A 58 3.19 -2.28 10.19
N GLN A 59 3.02 -2.36 11.51
CA GLN A 59 4.09 -2.11 12.49
C GLN A 59 5.35 -2.96 12.27
N ASN A 60 5.19 -4.21 11.82
CA ASN A 60 6.28 -5.15 11.53
C ASN A 60 6.28 -5.65 10.08
N GLY A 61 5.55 -4.98 9.17
CA GLY A 61 5.44 -5.37 7.76
C GLY A 61 4.52 -6.57 7.47
N GLU A 62 3.99 -7.25 8.49
CA GLU A 62 3.12 -8.41 8.28
C GLU A 62 1.65 -8.02 8.08
N LEU A 63 1.07 -8.52 6.99
CA LEU A 63 -0.35 -8.40 6.69
C LEU A 63 -1.13 -9.51 7.40
N THR A 64 -1.65 -9.23 8.59
CA THR A 64 -2.52 -10.15 9.34
C THR A 64 -4.00 -9.88 9.08
N ASP A 65 -4.87 -10.78 9.54
CA ASP A 65 -6.32 -10.57 9.46
C ASP A 65 -6.78 -9.38 10.31
N GLU A 66 -6.17 -9.17 11.48
CA GLU A 66 -6.45 -8.04 12.36
C GLU A 66 -6.05 -6.70 11.72
N VAL A 67 -4.90 -6.67 11.04
CA VAL A 67 -4.47 -5.49 10.27
C VAL A 67 -5.49 -5.14 9.19
N GLN A 68 -5.98 -6.14 8.46
CA GLN A 68 -6.97 -5.93 7.41
C GLN A 68 -8.33 -5.46 7.96
N VAL A 69 -8.72 -5.91 9.17
CA VAL A 69 -9.91 -5.39 9.87
C VAL A 69 -9.72 -3.91 10.22
N ARG A 70 -8.59 -3.55 10.83
CA ARG A 70 -8.29 -2.14 11.18
C ARG A 70 -8.24 -1.23 9.94
N MET A 71 -7.72 -1.73 8.82
CA MET A 71 -7.72 -1.01 7.55
C MET A 71 -9.13 -0.86 6.97
N ALA A 72 -9.99 -1.87 7.12
CA ALA A 72 -11.40 -1.79 6.70
C ALA A 72 -12.16 -0.72 7.50
N GLU A 73 -12.00 -0.74 8.84
CA GLU A 73 -12.58 0.26 9.75
C GLU A 73 -12.11 1.67 9.39
N ALA A 74 -10.81 1.83 9.13
CA ALA A 74 -10.26 3.10 8.71
C ALA A 74 -10.94 3.63 7.44
N LEU A 75 -11.31 2.76 6.50
CA LEU A 75 -11.99 3.12 5.25
C LEU A 75 -13.53 3.17 5.35
N SER A 76 -14.12 2.88 6.52
CA SER A 76 -15.58 2.72 6.68
C SER A 76 -16.18 1.59 5.82
N ALA A 77 -15.40 0.52 5.58
CA ALA A 77 -15.84 -0.69 4.88
C ALA A 77 -16.12 -1.84 5.87
N ASP A 78 -17.02 -2.76 5.50
CA ASP A 78 -17.37 -3.91 6.34
C ASP A 78 -16.25 -4.96 6.38
N THR A 79 -15.59 -5.20 5.25
CA THR A 79 -14.37 -6.02 5.21
C THR A 79 -13.41 -5.48 4.17
N LEU A 80 -12.12 -5.71 4.40
CA LEU A 80 -11.07 -5.47 3.43
C LEU A 80 -10.20 -6.73 3.30
N ARG A 81 -9.80 -7.07 2.06
CA ARG A 81 -8.75 -8.06 1.80
C ARG A 81 -7.78 -7.57 0.73
N TYR A 82 -6.49 -7.71 1.01
CA TYR A 82 -5.40 -7.50 0.05
C TYR A 82 -4.95 -8.82 -0.55
N LEU A 83 -4.39 -8.78 -1.75
CA LEU A 83 -3.66 -9.91 -2.31
C LEU A 83 -2.37 -10.14 -1.50
N PRO A 84 -2.03 -11.39 -1.12
CA PRO A 84 -0.75 -11.69 -0.48
C PRO A 84 0.45 -11.39 -1.39
N VAL A 85 1.57 -10.95 -0.83
CA VAL A 85 2.82 -10.67 -1.57
C VAL A 85 3.31 -11.89 -2.37
N SER A 86 3.20 -13.08 -1.79
CA SER A 86 3.57 -14.35 -2.45
C SER A 86 2.78 -14.63 -3.72
N SER A 87 1.55 -14.12 -3.82
CA SER A 87 0.65 -14.40 -4.94
C SER A 87 1.00 -13.63 -6.21
N ILE A 88 1.69 -12.50 -6.11
CA ILE A 88 2.00 -11.64 -7.27
C ILE A 88 2.82 -12.38 -8.33
N ALA A 89 3.94 -12.98 -7.92
CA ALA A 89 4.82 -13.68 -8.83
C ALA A 89 4.14 -14.91 -9.45
N SER A 90 3.39 -15.67 -8.64
CA SER A 90 2.64 -16.83 -9.13
C SER A 90 1.53 -16.45 -10.12
N ALA A 91 0.87 -15.30 -9.92
CA ALA A 91 -0.25 -14.87 -10.77
C ALA A 91 0.20 -14.55 -12.21
N ILE A 92 1.46 -14.16 -12.40
CA ILE A 92 2.04 -13.85 -13.71
C ILE A 92 3.00 -14.94 -14.21
N GLY A 93 3.13 -16.07 -13.50
CA GLY A 93 3.98 -17.19 -13.89
C GLY A 93 5.48 -16.87 -13.89
N MET A 94 5.93 -15.98 -13.01
CA MET A 94 7.33 -15.56 -12.90
C MET A 94 7.94 -15.96 -11.56
N ASP A 95 9.26 -16.11 -11.54
CA ASP A 95 10.02 -16.24 -10.29
C ASP A 95 10.07 -14.87 -9.57
N ARG A 96 9.93 -14.89 -8.24
CA ARG A 96 10.02 -13.68 -7.41
C ARG A 96 11.36 -12.95 -7.59
N ALA A 97 12.45 -13.69 -7.79
CA ALA A 97 13.78 -13.13 -7.99
C ALA A 97 13.91 -12.30 -9.27
N HIS A 98 12.99 -12.45 -10.23
CA HIS A 98 12.96 -11.69 -11.47
C HIS A 98 12.04 -10.46 -11.41
N LEU A 99 11.43 -10.17 -10.26
CA LEU A 99 10.51 -9.06 -10.08
C LEU A 99 11.02 -8.09 -9.03
N CYS A 100 10.98 -6.79 -9.36
CA CYS A 100 11.09 -5.78 -8.32
C CYS A 100 9.83 -5.80 -7.47
N GLN A 101 9.97 -6.12 -6.18
CA GLN A 101 8.88 -6.13 -5.19
C GLN A 101 9.06 -5.04 -4.13
N ALA A 102 10.02 -4.11 -4.33
CA ALA A 102 10.44 -3.14 -3.34
C ALA A 102 9.30 -2.29 -2.74
N CYS A 103 8.28 -1.96 -3.53
CA CYS A 103 7.16 -1.14 -3.05
C CYS A 103 6.25 -1.87 -2.03
N ILE A 104 6.31 -3.21 -2.00
CA ILE A 104 5.46 -4.08 -1.18
C ILE A 104 6.24 -4.91 -0.15
N ASP A 105 7.57 -4.97 -0.26
CA ASP A 105 8.44 -5.67 0.70
C ASP A 105 9.60 -4.81 1.25
N GLY A 106 9.83 -3.60 0.74
CA GLY A 106 10.91 -2.70 1.17
C GLY A 106 12.32 -3.14 0.74
N HIS A 107 12.45 -4.21 -0.05
CA HIS A 107 13.73 -4.75 -0.51
C HIS A 107 14.03 -4.29 -1.93
N TYR A 108 14.93 -3.32 -2.05
CA TYR A 108 15.31 -2.76 -3.34
C TYR A 108 16.44 -3.59 -3.96
N PRO A 109 16.32 -3.97 -5.25
CA PRO A 109 17.34 -4.77 -5.95
C PRO A 109 18.68 -4.03 -6.14
N THR A 110 18.71 -2.71 -6.01
CA THR A 110 19.95 -1.92 -6.14
C THR A 110 20.37 -1.29 -4.81
N PRO A 111 21.68 -1.21 -4.51
CA PRO A 111 22.18 -0.53 -3.31
C PRO A 111 21.77 0.95 -3.25
N CYS A 112 21.62 1.61 -4.40
CA CYS A 112 21.13 2.98 -4.47
C CYS A 112 19.67 3.08 -4.02
N GLY A 113 18.79 2.23 -4.56
CA GLY A 113 17.38 2.19 -4.15
C GLY A 113 17.22 1.88 -2.67
N GLN A 114 18.01 0.93 -2.16
CA GLN A 114 17.97 0.58 -0.74
C GLN A 114 18.41 1.76 0.15
N ARG A 115 19.45 2.50 -0.24
CA ARG A 115 19.88 3.71 0.49
C ARG A 115 18.81 4.78 0.49
N LEU A 116 18.17 5.05 -0.64
CA LEU A 116 17.08 6.02 -0.74
C LEU A 116 15.91 5.64 0.18
N TYR A 117 15.59 4.35 0.27
CA TYR A 117 14.57 3.87 1.19
C TYR A 117 14.95 4.10 2.66
N GLN A 118 16.21 3.82 3.03
CA GLN A 118 16.69 4.10 4.39
C GLN A 118 16.65 5.61 4.72
N ILE A 119 16.96 6.48 3.75
CA ILE A 119 16.82 7.92 3.92
C ILE A 119 15.35 8.29 4.15
N ALA A 120 14.43 7.75 3.34
CA ALA A 120 13.00 8.01 3.51
C ALA A 120 12.45 7.55 4.86
N LEU A 121 12.91 6.39 5.36
CA LEU A 121 12.56 5.91 6.70
C LEU A 121 13.11 6.83 7.80
N ALA A 122 14.34 7.32 7.64
CA ALA A 122 14.98 8.21 8.61
C ALA A 122 14.38 9.63 8.64
N GLN A 123 13.83 10.10 7.52
CA GLN A 123 13.22 11.42 7.37
C GLN A 123 11.80 11.54 7.95
N GLY A 124 11.28 10.50 8.64
CA GLY A 124 9.89 10.33 9.07
C GLY A 124 9.04 11.58 9.37
N ASP A 125 7.76 11.51 8.97
CA ASP A 125 6.58 12.32 9.37
C ASP A 125 6.73 13.86 9.49
N GLY A 126 7.70 14.49 8.82
CA GLY A 126 7.72 15.95 8.67
C GLY A 126 6.62 16.43 7.71
N GLU A 127 5.75 17.35 8.15
CA GLU A 127 4.80 18.06 7.28
C GLU A 127 5.54 18.72 6.11
N GLY A 128 5.30 18.24 4.89
CA GLY A 128 5.98 18.72 3.68
C GLY A 128 7.31 18.01 3.35
N GLY A 129 7.53 16.79 3.87
CA GLY A 129 8.75 16.01 3.64
C GLY A 129 9.13 15.89 2.16
N ARG A 130 10.32 16.40 1.82
CA ARG A 130 10.93 16.20 0.50
C ARG A 130 11.06 14.72 0.21
N ARG A 131 10.89 14.35 -1.07
CA ARG A 131 11.12 12.98 -1.50
C ARG A 131 12.60 12.66 -1.33
N ALA A 132 12.96 11.42 -1.01
CA ALA A 132 14.36 11.04 -0.76
C ALA A 132 15.31 11.28 -1.96
N TYR A 133 14.76 11.48 -3.16
CA TYR A 133 15.49 11.77 -4.39
C TYR A 133 15.45 13.26 -4.81
N GLU A 134 14.81 14.13 -4.03
CA GLU A 134 14.81 15.59 -4.19
C GLU A 134 15.92 16.24 -3.35
#